data_AF-A0A959JYD1-F1
#
_entry.id   AF-A0A959JYD1-F1
#
_cell.length_a   1.000
_cell.length_b   1.000
_cell.length_c   1.000
_cell.angle_alpha   90.00
_cell.angle_beta   90.00
_cell.angle_gamma   90.00
#
_symmetry.space_group_name_H-M   'P 1'
#
loop_
_entity.id
_entity.type
_entity.pdbx_description
1 polymer ?
#
loop_
_entity_poly.entity_id
_entity_poly.type
_entity_poly.pdbx_seq_one_letter_code
_entity_poly.pdbx_strand_id
1 'polypeptide(L)'
;MRSEEQIFELIISVANGDENIRAVMLTGSRANQNIKKDGFQDFDVIYMVDNLDKFADDINWINVFGERIIMQMPGSMQLDEHDLESDKVEITYLMLFRDFNRIDLKLIDIKNEEYRTDSFNRVLLDKDSRFSSLPE
;
A
#
# COMPACT_ATOMS: atom_id res chain seq x y z
N MET A 1 -13.56 -13.84 -9.78
CA MET A 1 -12.37 -13.03 -9.53
C MET A 1 -12.83 -11.61 -9.27
N ARG A 2 -12.20 -10.88 -8.33
CA ARG A 2 -12.58 -9.48 -8.08
C ARG A 2 -12.23 -8.62 -9.30
N SER A 3 -13.09 -7.70 -9.67
CA SER A 3 -12.82 -6.70 -10.71
C SER A 3 -11.88 -5.60 -10.21
N GLU A 4 -11.39 -4.74 -11.11
CA GLU A 4 -10.58 -3.58 -10.74
C GLU A 4 -11.31 -2.67 -9.74
N GLU A 5 -12.60 -2.41 -9.99
CA GLU A 5 -13.44 -1.60 -9.11
C GLU A 5 -13.55 -2.23 -7.72
N GLN A 6 -13.76 -3.55 -7.64
CA GLN A 6 -13.85 -4.26 -6.36
C GLN A 6 -12.54 -4.25 -5.56
N ILE A 7 -11.39 -4.27 -6.24
CA ILE A 7 -10.08 -4.14 -5.58
C ILE A 7 -9.88 -2.71 -5.06
N PHE A 8 -10.22 -1.68 -5.84
CA PHE A 8 -10.16 -0.30 -5.37
C PHE A 8 -11.10 -0.04 -4.19
N GLU A 9 -12.34 -0.51 -4.27
CA GLU A 9 -13.29 -0.42 -3.16
C GLU A 9 -12.76 -1.11 -1.91
N LEU A 10 -12.16 -2.29 -2.05
CA LEU A 10 -11.52 -2.99 -0.94
C LEU A 10 -10.39 -2.15 -0.32
N ILE A 11 -9.44 -1.66 -1.13
CA ILE A 11 -8.31 -0.84 -0.67
C ILE A 11 -8.81 0.40 0.09
N ILE A 12 -9.82 1.10 -0.44
CA ILE A 12 -10.37 2.30 0.20
C ILE A 12 -11.15 1.94 1.47
N SER A 13 -11.89 0.83 1.46
CA SER A 13 -12.68 0.38 2.63
C SER A 13 -11.79 0.00 3.82
N VAL A 14 -10.67 -0.69 3.57
CA VAL A 14 -9.68 -1.03 4.61
C VAL A 14 -9.12 0.25 5.23
N ALA A 15 -8.72 1.21 4.39
CA ALA A 15 -8.23 2.49 4.86
C ALA A 15 -9.27 3.29 5.64
N ASN A 16 -10.53 3.30 5.22
CA ASN A 16 -11.61 3.97 5.97
C ASN A 16 -11.92 3.27 7.31
N GLY A 17 -11.78 1.95 7.39
CA GLY A 17 -12.04 1.18 8.61
C GLY A 17 -10.94 1.29 9.67
N ASP A 18 -9.74 1.77 9.32
CA ASP A 18 -8.62 1.94 10.23
C ASP A 18 -8.25 3.42 10.41
N GLU A 19 -8.37 3.94 11.62
CA GLU A 19 -8.04 5.33 11.96
C GLU A 19 -6.54 5.65 11.83
N ASN A 20 -5.67 4.64 11.89
CA ASN A 20 -4.23 4.83 11.72
C ASN A 20 -3.85 5.07 10.27
N ILE A 21 -4.67 4.62 9.31
CA ILE A 21 -4.45 4.89 7.88
C ILE A 21 -5.04 6.27 7.57
N ARG A 22 -4.16 7.24 7.29
CA ARG A 22 -4.53 8.65 7.09
C ARG A 22 -4.70 9.03 5.62
N ALA A 23 -3.93 8.39 4.74
CA ALA A 23 -4.03 8.59 3.32
C ALA A 23 -3.70 7.32 2.54
N VAL A 24 -4.21 7.26 1.31
CA VAL A 24 -3.97 6.18 0.35
C VAL A 24 -3.56 6.80 -0.98
N MET A 25 -2.43 6.33 -1.52
CA MET A 25 -2.00 6.65 -2.87
C MET A 25 -1.95 5.40 -3.73
N LEU A 26 -2.39 5.54 -4.97
CA LEU A 26 -2.08 4.62 -6.05
C LEU A 26 -0.83 5.13 -6.75
N THR A 27 0.14 4.25 -6.96
CA THR A 27 1.37 4.56 -7.69
C THR A 27 1.55 3.59 -8.87
N GLY A 28 2.75 3.59 -9.43
CA GLY A 28 3.15 2.63 -10.46
C GLY A 28 2.31 2.73 -11.74
N SER A 29 2.22 1.60 -12.44
CA SER A 29 1.69 1.59 -13.81
C SER A 29 0.19 1.84 -13.90
N ARG A 30 -0.58 1.54 -12.84
CA ARG A 30 -2.03 1.81 -12.78
C ARG A 30 -2.37 3.27 -12.50
N ALA A 31 -1.46 4.02 -11.87
CA ALA A 31 -1.61 5.45 -11.69
C ALA A 31 -1.29 6.25 -12.96
N ASN A 32 -0.44 5.71 -13.84
CA ASN A 32 -0.05 6.37 -15.08
C ASN A 32 -1.18 6.33 -16.13
N GLN A 33 -1.85 7.47 -16.34
CA GLN A 33 -2.94 7.62 -17.31
C GLN A 33 -2.49 7.43 -18.78
N ASN A 34 -1.18 7.48 -19.07
CA ASN A 34 -0.63 7.33 -20.42
C ASN A 34 -0.40 5.87 -20.83
N ILE A 35 -0.60 4.91 -19.92
CA ILE A 35 -0.41 3.49 -20.18
C ILE A 35 -1.77 2.81 -20.30
N LYS A 36 -1.94 1.96 -21.32
CA LYS A 36 -3.14 1.15 -21.45
C LYS A 36 -3.19 0.14 -20.31
N LYS A 37 -4.26 0.19 -19.52
CA LYS A 37 -4.46 -0.74 -18.42
C LYS A 37 -4.69 -2.18 -18.91
N ASP A 38 -4.18 -3.15 -18.16
CA ASP A 38 -4.43 -4.58 -18.40
C ASP A 38 -4.57 -5.39 -17.09
N GLY A 39 -4.89 -6.68 -17.24
CA GLY A 39 -5.09 -7.61 -16.12
C GLY A 39 -3.79 -8.14 -15.50
N PHE A 40 -2.63 -7.79 -16.05
CA PHE A 40 -1.31 -8.18 -15.55
C PHE A 40 -0.61 -7.05 -14.79
N GLN A 41 -1.22 -5.88 -14.65
CA GLN A 41 -0.69 -4.84 -13.79
C GLN A 41 -1.01 -5.10 -12.32
N ASP A 42 -0.07 -4.77 -11.46
CA ASP A 42 -0.22 -4.82 -10.02
C ASP A 42 -1.01 -3.60 -9.51
N PHE A 43 -1.60 -3.71 -8.33
CA PHE A 43 -2.09 -2.56 -7.58
C PHE A 43 -1.00 -2.09 -6.63
N ASP A 44 -0.18 -1.15 -7.10
CA ASP A 44 0.86 -0.50 -6.29
C ASP A 44 0.21 0.54 -5.36
N VAL A 45 0.13 0.24 -4.07
CA VAL A 45 -0.60 1.04 -3.09
C VAL A 45 0.34 1.50 -1.98
N ILE A 46 0.22 2.76 -1.59
CA ILE A 46 0.88 3.30 -0.41
C ILE A 46 -0.19 3.69 0.61
N TYR A 47 -0.13 3.08 1.78
CA TYR A 47 -0.83 3.51 2.98
C TYR A 47 0.08 4.38 3.82
N MET A 48 -0.33 5.62 4.03
CA MET A 48 0.36 6.52 4.95
C MET A 48 -0.30 6.42 6.31
N VAL A 49 0.48 6.03 7.31
CA VAL A 49 -0.01 5.67 8.64
C VAL A 49 0.59 6.53 9.75
N ASP A 50 -0.16 6.74 10.83
CA ASP A 50 0.34 7.48 12.00
C ASP A 50 1.35 6.68 12.83
N ASN A 51 1.26 5.35 12.80
CA ASN A 51 2.10 4.46 13.60
C ASN A 51 2.32 3.13 12.86
N LEU A 52 3.55 2.92 12.38
CA LEU A 52 3.95 1.69 11.69
C LEU A 52 4.02 0.47 12.60
N ASP A 53 4.36 0.65 13.89
CA ASP A 53 4.54 -0.46 14.83
C ASP A 53 3.25 -1.26 15.01
N LYS A 54 2.08 -0.60 14.96
CA LYS A 54 0.78 -1.28 15.02
C LYS A 54 0.59 -2.34 13.94
N PHE A 55 1.15 -2.11 12.75
CA PHE A 55 1.07 -3.05 11.63
C PHE A 55 2.21 -4.07 11.64
N ALA A 56 3.37 -3.70 12.20
CA ALA A 56 4.48 -4.61 12.39
C ALA A 56 4.21 -5.66 13.48
N ASP A 57 3.49 -5.29 14.54
CA ASP A 57 3.23 -6.14 15.71
C ASP A 57 2.22 -7.25 15.43
N ASP A 58 1.24 -7.02 14.54
CA ASP A 58 0.25 -8.04 14.15
C ASP A 58 0.09 -8.15 12.64
N ILE A 59 0.97 -8.94 12.01
CA ILE A 59 0.92 -9.27 10.58
C ILE A 59 -0.45 -9.77 10.10
N ASN A 60 -1.31 -10.31 10.97
CA ASN A 60 -2.61 -10.85 10.58
C ASN A 60 -3.60 -9.77 10.13
N TRP A 61 -3.35 -8.49 10.39
CA TRP A 61 -4.18 -7.40 9.89
C TRP A 61 -4.34 -7.49 8.35
N ILE A 62 -3.32 -7.97 7.64
CA ILE A 62 -3.33 -8.10 6.17
C ILE A 62 -4.37 -9.11 5.66
N ASN A 63 -4.93 -9.96 6.53
CA ASN A 63 -5.98 -10.92 6.18
C ASN A 63 -7.26 -10.26 5.64
N VAL A 64 -7.49 -8.98 5.94
CA VAL A 64 -8.65 -8.21 5.45
C VAL A 64 -8.72 -8.14 3.92
N PHE A 65 -7.59 -8.29 3.23
CA PHE A 65 -7.54 -8.27 1.76
C PHE A 65 -7.98 -9.58 1.10
N GLY A 66 -8.21 -10.64 1.88
CA GLY A 66 -8.69 -11.94 1.41
C GLY A 66 -7.60 -13.01 1.27
N GLU A 67 -8.00 -14.18 0.78
CA GLU A 67 -7.14 -15.37 0.70
C GLU A 67 -6.04 -15.22 -0.35
N ARG A 68 -4.79 -15.49 0.06
CA ARG A 68 -3.59 -15.36 -0.77
C ARG A 68 -3.07 -16.71 -1.23
N ILE A 69 -2.45 -16.73 -2.41
CA ILE A 69 -1.63 -17.83 -2.89
C ILE A 69 -0.23 -17.71 -2.28
N ILE A 70 0.37 -16.52 -2.37
CA ILE A 70 1.68 -16.20 -1.79
C ILE A 70 1.70 -14.76 -1.29
N MET A 71 2.50 -14.54 -0.25
CA MET A 71 2.83 -13.22 0.27
C MET A 71 4.33 -13.17 0.56
N GLN A 72 4.97 -12.08 0.18
CA GLN A 72 6.35 -11.78 0.57
C GLN A 72 6.38 -10.44 1.30
N MET A 73 7.31 -10.32 2.25
CA MET A 73 7.57 -9.08 2.96
C MET A 73 9.06 -8.75 2.85
N PRO A 74 9.47 -8.03 1.78
CA PRO A 74 10.84 -7.56 1.65
C PRO A 74 11.25 -6.76 2.89
N GLY A 75 12.48 -6.94 3.38
CA GLY A 75 13.01 -6.22 4.54
C GLY A 75 12.59 -6.77 5.92
N SER A 76 11.56 -7.61 6.02
CA SER A 76 11.25 -8.35 7.27
C SER A 76 11.83 -9.77 7.28
N MET A 77 12.37 -10.23 6.15
CA MET A 77 13.16 -11.44 6.08
C MET A 77 14.57 -11.12 6.58
N GLN A 78 14.82 -11.36 7.87
CA GLN A 78 16.19 -11.35 8.40
C GLN A 78 16.98 -12.44 7.68
N LEU A 79 17.91 -12.03 6.82
CA LEU A 79 18.89 -12.94 6.23
C LEU A 79 20.13 -13.02 7.12
N ASP A 80 20.45 -11.95 7.87
CA ASP A 80 21.59 -11.89 8.81
C ASP A 80 21.28 -11.06 10.08
N GLU A 81 22.02 -11.34 11.16
CA GLU A 81 21.88 -10.72 12.49
C GLU A 81 22.26 -9.22 12.52
N HIS A 82 22.80 -8.67 11.44
CA HIS A 82 23.22 -7.27 11.32
C HIS A 82 22.15 -6.31 10.78
N ASP A 83 20.98 -6.84 10.36
CA ASP A 83 19.85 -6.02 9.88
C ASP A 83 19.02 -5.39 11.02
N LEU A 84 19.56 -5.39 12.26
CA LEU A 84 18.85 -5.00 13.49
C LEU A 84 18.70 -3.49 13.71
N GLU A 85 19.30 -2.63 12.89
CA GLU A 85 19.32 -1.18 13.12
C GLU A 85 18.88 -0.36 11.90
N SER A 86 17.67 -0.61 11.41
CA SER A 86 16.96 0.46 10.70
C SER A 86 15.70 0.79 11.47
N ASP A 87 15.58 2.06 11.88
CA ASP A 87 14.29 2.67 12.12
C ASP A 87 13.38 2.20 10.96
N LYS A 88 12.34 1.40 11.23
CA LYS A 88 11.50 0.85 10.16
C LYS A 88 10.81 2.02 9.46
N VAL A 89 11.41 2.51 8.39
CA VAL A 89 10.89 3.66 7.62
C VAL A 89 9.65 3.23 6.82
N GLU A 90 9.57 1.94 6.47
CA GLU A 90 8.46 1.38 5.70
C GLU A 90 8.25 -0.12 5.98
N ILE A 91 7.04 -0.62 5.70
CA ILE A 91 6.71 -2.05 5.65
C ILE A 91 6.14 -2.35 4.26
N THR A 92 6.67 -3.38 3.59
CA THR A 92 6.21 -3.78 2.26
C THR A 92 5.58 -5.17 2.29
N TYR A 93 4.43 -5.32 1.62
CA TYR A 93 3.76 -6.58 1.35
C TYR A 93 3.57 -6.75 -0.15
N LEU A 94 4.14 -7.82 -0.71
CA LEU A 94 3.90 -8.24 -2.10
C LEU A 94 2.95 -9.43 -2.06
N MET A 95 1.73 -9.26 -2.59
CA MET A 95 0.64 -10.23 -2.40
C MET A 95 0.05 -10.68 -3.72
N LEU A 96 0.00 -12.01 -3.94
CA LEU A 96 -0.78 -12.64 -5.00
C LEU A 96 -1.99 -13.36 -4.40
N PHE A 97 -3.19 -12.97 -4.83
CA PHE A 97 -4.44 -13.51 -4.31
C PHE A 97 -4.95 -14.73 -5.08
N ARG A 98 -5.88 -15.49 -4.48
CA ARG A 98 -6.54 -16.66 -5.11
C ARG A 98 -7.26 -16.32 -6.42
N ASP A 99 -7.64 -15.07 -6.59
CA ASP A 99 -8.26 -14.55 -7.80
C ASP A 99 -7.27 -13.91 -8.77
N PHE A 100 -5.97 -14.16 -8.59
CA PHE A 100 -4.85 -13.71 -9.42
C PHE A 100 -4.61 -12.19 -9.47
N ASN A 101 -5.39 -11.42 -8.72
CA ASN A 101 -5.06 -10.02 -8.45
C ASN A 101 -3.77 -9.94 -7.63
N ARG A 102 -2.96 -8.92 -7.90
CA ARG A 102 -1.72 -8.63 -7.17
C ARG A 102 -1.80 -7.26 -6.54
N ILE A 103 -1.49 -7.18 -5.26
CA ILE A 103 -1.42 -5.90 -4.53
C ILE A 103 -0.03 -5.82 -3.93
N ASP A 104 0.69 -4.78 -4.32
CA ASP A 104 1.99 -4.41 -3.77
C ASP A 104 1.75 -3.23 -2.85
N LEU A 105 1.70 -3.52 -1.55
CA LEU A 105 1.29 -2.58 -0.52
C LEU A 105 2.51 -2.12 0.28
N LYS A 106 2.74 -0.82 0.31
CA LYS A 106 3.68 -0.18 1.23
C LYS A 106 2.95 0.57 2.34
N LEU A 107 3.44 0.45 3.56
CA LEU A 107 3.06 1.29 4.69
C LEU A 107 4.24 2.18 5.04
N ILE A 108 3.97 3.48 5.18
CA ILE A 108 4.98 4.48 5.54
C ILE A 108 4.42 5.41 6.63
N ASP A 109 5.29 6.02 7.43
CA ASP A 109 4.86 7.08 8.36
C ASP A 109 4.31 8.28 7.55
N ILE A 110 3.14 8.81 7.94
CA ILE A 110 2.50 9.98 7.33
C ILE A 110 3.36 11.26 7.38
N LYS A 111 4.37 11.29 8.26
CA LYS A 111 5.38 12.36 8.36
C LYS A 111 6.45 12.24 7.28
N ASN A 112 6.56 11.11 6.57
CA ASN A 112 7.49 10.96 5.47
C ASN A 112 7.02 11.83 4.28
N GLU A 113 7.78 12.88 3.99
CA GLU A 113 7.44 13.86 2.97
C GLU A 113 7.93 13.49 1.56
N GLU A 114 8.79 12.47 1.42
CA GLU A 114 9.40 12.07 0.13
C GLU A 114 8.34 11.68 -0.91
N TYR A 115 7.26 11.04 -0.45
CA TYR A 115 6.19 10.56 -1.31
C TYR A 115 5.19 11.66 -1.72
N ARG A 116 5.37 12.90 -1.26
CA ARG A 116 4.57 14.07 -1.69
C ARG A 116 4.96 14.61 -3.06
N THR A 117 6.10 14.18 -3.62
CA THR A 117 6.66 14.83 -4.82
C THR A 117 6.70 13.95 -6.06
N ASP A 118 6.33 12.67 -5.97
CA ASP A 118 6.30 11.81 -7.15
C ASP A 118 5.06 12.10 -8.01
N SER A 119 5.29 12.54 -9.24
CA SER A 119 4.26 12.88 -10.23
C SER A 119 3.39 11.70 -10.67
N PHE A 120 3.78 10.47 -10.33
CA PHE A 120 2.99 9.28 -10.62
C PHE A 120 2.10 8.84 -9.47
N ASN A 121 2.08 9.56 -8.35
CA ASN A 121 1.16 9.26 -7.25
C ASN A 121 -0.21 9.88 -7.50
N ARG A 122 -1.24 9.04 -7.53
CA ARG A 122 -2.65 9.46 -7.54
C ARG A 122 -3.25 9.25 -6.16
N VAL A 123 -3.81 10.30 -5.58
CA VAL A 123 -4.50 10.22 -4.28
C VAL A 123 -5.82 9.47 -4.45
N LEU A 124 -6.00 8.39 -3.67
CA LEU A 124 -7.28 7.65 -3.59
C LEU A 124 -8.10 8.07 -2.36
N LEU A 125 -7.43 8.41 -1.26
CA LEU A 125 -8.04 8.84 0.00
C LEU A 125 -7.07 9.78 0.73
N ASP A 126 -7.59 10.85 1.31
CA ASP A 126 -6.85 11.76 2.18
C ASP A 126 -7.79 12.26 3.29
N LYS A 127 -7.66 11.71 4.50
CA LYS A 127 -8.51 12.05 5.65
C LYS A 127 -8.11 13.38 6.29
N ASP A 128 -6.91 13.88 6.01
CA ASP A 128 -6.32 15.05 6.67
C ASP A 128 -6.23 16.26 5.73
N SER A 129 -6.61 16.10 4.45
CA SER A 129 -6.47 17.13 3.41
C SER A 129 -5.03 17.64 3.24
N ARG A 130 -4.04 16.76 3.41
CA ARG A 130 -2.60 17.07 3.29
C ARG A 130 -2.09 17.06 1.85
N PHE A 131 -2.79 16.43 0.91
CA PHE A 131 -2.33 16.15 -0.45
C PHE A 131 -3.18 16.82 -1.53
N SER A 132 -4.01 17.80 -1.16
CA SER A 132 -4.93 18.52 -2.06
C SER A 132 -4.25 19.29 -3.21
N SER A 133 -2.91 19.41 -3.20
CA SER A 133 -2.11 20.06 -4.25
C SER A 133 -1.53 19.10 -5.28
N LEU A 134 -1.71 17.78 -5.14
CA LEU A 134 -1.24 16.82 -6.13
C LEU A 134 -2.16 16.82 -7.37
N PRO A 135 -1.60 16.77 -8.60
CA PRO A 135 -2.40 16.68 -9.81
C PRO A 135 -3.17 15.35 -9.89
N GLU A 136 -4.38 15.38 -10.47
CA GLU A 136 -5.24 14.20 -10.70
C GLU A 136 -4.75 13.26 -11.82
#